data_AF-A0A2T4H4K7-F1
#
_entry.id   AF-A0A2T4H4K7-F1
#
_cell.length_a   1.000
_cell.length_b   1.000
_cell.length_c   1.000
_cell.angle_alpha   90.00
_cell.angle_beta   90.00
_cell.angle_gamma   90.00
#
_symmetry.space_group_name_H-M   'P 1'
#
loop_
_entity.id
_entity.type
_entity.pdbx_description
1 polymer ?
#
loop_
_entity_poly.entity_id
_entity_poly.type
_entity_poly.pdbx_seq_one_letter_code
_entity_poly.pdbx_strand_id
1 'polypeptide(L)'
;MQLSILTFALVAISGVQAGTHKAAACVSNRVSAPFGGSAWSVSYNWKTTYEVLPDATKCACDFYKARNKGSEWWNTCPDCTFDGTVCNSPAGHIGGDEMEYYCKELCGAQGSEADSG
;
A
#
# COMPACT_ATOMS: atom_id res chain seq x y z
N MET A 1 -6.79 42.09 3.24
CA MET A 1 -6.19 41.03 4.09
C MET A 1 -6.82 39.73 3.68
N GLN A 2 -6.14 38.95 2.85
CA GLN A 2 -6.64 37.66 2.36
C GLN A 2 -6.21 36.60 3.37
N LEU A 3 -7.17 36.10 4.16
CA LEU A 3 -6.94 34.91 4.99
C LEU A 3 -6.87 33.71 4.05
N SER A 4 -5.66 33.28 3.71
CA SER A 4 -5.42 31.94 3.16
C SER A 4 -5.64 30.93 4.28
N ILE A 5 -6.81 30.30 4.26
CA ILE A 5 -7.13 29.17 5.14
C ILE A 5 -6.48 27.94 4.50
N LEU A 6 -5.27 27.61 4.95
CA LEU A 6 -4.63 26.32 4.67
C LEU A 6 -5.43 25.24 5.40
N THR A 7 -6.45 24.68 4.75
CA THR A 7 -7.13 23.47 5.21
C THR A 7 -6.18 22.28 5.09
N PHE A 8 -5.45 21.98 6.17
CA PHE A 8 -4.88 20.65 6.37
C PHE A 8 -6.03 19.70 6.73
N ALA A 9 -6.50 18.93 5.77
CA ALA A 9 -7.45 17.85 6.02
C ALA A 9 -6.73 16.78 6.86
N LEU A 10 -6.99 16.77 8.18
CA LEU A 10 -6.62 15.68 9.08
C LEU A 10 -7.52 14.49 8.77
N VAL A 11 -7.11 13.65 7.84
CA VAL A 11 -7.72 12.33 7.62
C VAL A 11 -7.27 11.43 8.77
N ALA A 12 -8.11 11.35 9.81
CA ALA A 12 -7.97 10.38 10.88
C ALA A 12 -8.33 8.99 10.32
N ILE A 13 -7.32 8.27 9.82
CA ILE A 13 -7.50 6.86 9.45
C ILE A 13 -7.59 6.08 10.77
N SER A 14 -8.80 5.63 11.09
CA SER A 14 -9.10 4.74 12.21
C SER A 14 -8.25 3.48 12.09
N GLY A 15 -7.40 3.22 13.09
CA GLY A 15 -6.60 2.00 13.19
C GLY A 15 -7.49 0.80 13.49
N VAL A 16 -8.07 0.18 12.46
CA VAL A 16 -8.36 -1.24 12.52
C VAL A 16 -7.02 -1.96 12.33
N GLN A 17 -6.61 -2.71 13.34
CA GLN A 17 -5.43 -3.57 13.30
C GLN A 17 -5.75 -4.78 12.41
N ALA A 18 -5.85 -4.58 11.11
CA ALA A 18 -5.95 -5.65 10.12
C ALA A 18 -4.69 -5.59 9.24
N GLY A 19 -3.78 -6.55 9.45
CA GLY A 19 -2.57 -6.75 8.65
C GLY A 19 -1.57 -5.61 8.73
N THR A 20 -0.63 -5.67 9.67
CA THR A 20 0.64 -4.96 9.48
C THR A 20 1.57 -5.80 8.63
N HIS A 21 2.24 -5.15 7.69
CA HIS A 21 3.01 -5.76 6.62
C HIS A 21 4.46 -5.30 6.68
N LYS A 22 5.37 -6.16 6.22
CA LYS A 22 6.80 -5.86 6.16
C LYS A 22 7.21 -5.30 4.81
N ALA A 23 6.42 -5.53 3.77
CA ALA A 23 6.66 -4.99 2.46
C ALA A 23 5.34 -4.68 1.77
N ALA A 24 5.28 -3.55 1.07
CA ALA A 24 4.16 -3.26 0.18
C ALA A 24 4.59 -2.41 -1.02
N ALA A 25 3.79 -2.48 -2.07
CA ALA A 25 4.00 -1.77 -3.32
C ALA A 25 2.69 -1.23 -3.87
N CYS A 26 2.75 -0.09 -4.54
CA CYS A 26 1.66 0.42 -5.33
C CYS A 26 1.62 -0.32 -6.67
N VAL A 27 0.42 -0.69 -7.10
CA VAL A 27 0.21 -1.49 -8.31
C VAL A 27 -0.86 -0.91 -9.22
N SER A 28 -0.81 -1.33 -10.48
CA SER A 28 -1.79 -1.04 -11.51
C SER A 28 -2.07 -2.27 -12.36
N ASN A 29 -3.06 -2.18 -13.26
CA ASN A 29 -3.37 -3.21 -14.24
C ASN A 29 -3.63 -4.58 -13.60
N ARG A 30 -4.36 -4.60 -12.47
CA ARG A 30 -4.68 -5.83 -11.73
C ARG A 30 -5.70 -6.66 -12.52
N VAL A 31 -5.29 -7.84 -12.95
CA VAL A 31 -6.12 -8.78 -13.71
C VAL A 31 -6.11 -10.14 -13.02
N SER A 32 -7.30 -10.65 -12.68
CA SER A 32 -7.48 -12.01 -12.18
C SER A 32 -8.14 -12.86 -13.25
N ALA A 33 -7.41 -13.85 -13.76
CA ALA A 33 -7.90 -14.76 -14.79
C ALA A 33 -7.75 -16.22 -14.35
N PRO A 34 -8.71 -17.09 -14.71
CA PRO A 34 -8.54 -18.52 -14.52
C PRO A 34 -7.44 -19.04 -15.45
N PHE A 35 -6.59 -19.93 -14.93
CA PHE A 35 -5.58 -20.66 -15.69
C PHE A 35 -5.69 -22.15 -15.37
N GLY A 36 -5.43 -22.99 -16.37
CA GLY A 36 -5.74 -24.42 -16.28
C GLY A 36 -7.13 -24.74 -16.84
N GLY A 37 -7.49 -26.01 -16.78
CA GLY A 37 -8.62 -26.56 -17.52
C GLY A 37 -8.20 -27.04 -18.91
N SER A 38 -8.43 -28.32 -19.18
CA SER A 38 -8.41 -28.89 -20.53
C SER A 38 -9.71 -29.67 -20.75
N ALA A 39 -10.01 -30.06 -21.99
CA ALA A 39 -11.16 -30.90 -22.31
C ALA A 39 -11.20 -32.23 -21.51
N TRP A 40 -10.05 -32.65 -20.95
CA TRP A 40 -9.88 -33.90 -20.21
C TRP A 40 -9.66 -33.70 -18.70
N SER A 41 -9.63 -32.45 -18.20
CA SER A 41 -9.59 -32.12 -16.77
C SER A 41 -9.98 -30.67 -16.49
N VAL A 42 -11.10 -30.48 -15.80
CA VAL A 42 -11.73 -29.17 -15.52
C VAL A 42 -11.14 -28.43 -14.30
N SER A 43 -9.88 -28.70 -13.95
CA SER A 43 -9.25 -28.03 -12.80
C SER A 43 -8.77 -26.63 -13.20
N TYR A 44 -9.55 -25.62 -12.81
CA TYR A 44 -9.20 -24.20 -12.96
C TYR A 44 -8.53 -23.69 -11.69
N ASN A 45 -7.41 -22.99 -11.85
CA ASN A 45 -6.76 -22.20 -10.81
C ASN A 45 -6.92 -20.72 -11.14
N TRP A 46 -6.71 -19.83 -10.18
CA TRP A 46 -6.82 -18.38 -10.40
C TRP A 46 -5.47 -17.72 -10.18
N LYS A 47 -5.04 -16.88 -11.13
CA LYS A 47 -3.82 -16.09 -11.00
C LYS A 47 -4.17 -14.62 -11.15
N THR A 48 -3.70 -13.83 -10.19
CA THR A 48 -3.74 -12.37 -10.29
C THR A 48 -2.38 -11.88 -10.78
N THR A 49 -2.40 -11.04 -11.81
CA THR A 49 -1.22 -10.32 -12.32
C THR A 49 -1.44 -8.84 -12.13
N TYR A 50 -0.37 -8.10 -11.86
CA TYR A 50 -0.39 -6.66 -11.68
C TYR A 50 0.98 -6.09 -12.08
N GLU A 51 1.01 -4.80 -12.36
CA GLU A 51 2.22 -4.03 -12.60
C GLU A 51 2.59 -3.28 -11.32
N VAL A 52 3.84 -3.43 -10.87
CA VAL A 52 4.36 -2.62 -9.76
C VAL A 52 4.76 -1.25 -10.31
N LEU A 53 4.39 -0.19 -9.61
CA LEU A 53 4.69 1.19 -9.96
C LEU A 53 5.72 1.79 -8.99
N PRO A 54 7.04 1.74 -9.29
CA PRO A 54 8.09 2.16 -8.36
C PRO A 54 7.95 3.61 -7.89
N ASP A 55 7.59 4.53 -8.79
CA ASP A 55 7.43 5.95 -8.44
C ASP A 55 6.26 6.18 -7.48
N ALA A 56 5.13 5.52 -7.72
CA ALA A 56 3.98 5.57 -6.81
C ALA A 56 4.30 4.90 -5.47
N THR A 57 5.01 3.77 -5.50
CA THR A 57 5.48 3.08 -4.28
C THR A 57 6.42 3.96 -3.47
N LYS A 58 7.36 4.66 -4.14
CA LYS A 58 8.25 5.61 -3.48
C LYS A 58 7.47 6.73 -2.81
N CYS A 59 6.51 7.32 -3.52
CA CYS A 59 5.62 8.35 -2.98
C CYS A 59 4.90 7.85 -1.71
N ALA A 60 4.30 6.67 -1.75
CA ALA A 60 3.61 6.10 -0.59
C ALA A 60 4.59 5.79 0.56
N CYS A 61 5.79 5.30 0.25
CA CYS A 61 6.82 5.04 1.25
C CYS A 61 7.32 6.32 1.93
N ASP A 62 7.43 7.42 1.20
CA ASP A 62 7.80 8.72 1.75
C ASP A 62 6.71 9.24 2.72
N PHE A 63 5.41 9.00 2.43
CA PHE A 63 4.32 9.28 3.39
C PHE A 63 4.40 8.43 4.65
N TYR A 64 4.71 7.13 4.53
CA TYR A 64 4.93 6.27 5.70
C TYR A 64 6.12 6.71 6.54
N LYS A 65 7.22 7.12 5.91
CA LYS A 65 8.41 7.60 6.60
C LYS A 65 8.16 8.93 7.33
N ALA A 66 7.33 9.80 6.75
CA ALA A 66 6.92 11.07 7.37
C ALA A 66 5.76 10.92 8.37
N ARG A 67 5.22 9.71 8.56
CA ARG A 67 4.05 9.44 9.40
C ARG A 67 4.32 9.73 10.87
N ASN A 68 3.41 10.48 11.48
CA ASN A 68 3.34 10.66 12.93
C ASN A 68 1.88 10.89 13.35
N LYS A 69 1.19 9.82 13.76
CA LYS A 69 -0.23 9.86 14.16
C LYS A 69 -0.48 9.74 15.67
N GLY A 70 0.57 9.70 16.48
CA GLY A 70 0.49 9.47 17.92
C GLY A 70 1.70 8.71 18.47
N SER A 71 1.61 8.26 19.72
CA SER A 71 2.71 7.62 20.45
C SER A 71 2.83 6.10 20.28
N GLU A 72 1.78 5.44 19.80
CA GLU A 72 1.81 3.98 19.56
C GLU A 72 2.82 3.59 18.47
N TRP A 73 3.38 2.38 18.56
CA TRP A 73 4.48 1.97 17.67
C TRP A 73 4.08 2.00 16.18
N TRP A 74 2.85 1.58 15.85
CA TRP A 74 2.27 1.63 14.49
C TRP A 74 1.87 3.03 13.99
N ASN A 75 1.98 4.07 14.82
CA ASN A 75 1.71 5.45 14.41
C ASN A 75 2.91 6.12 13.73
N THR A 76 4.05 5.44 13.66
CA THR A 76 5.26 5.86 12.98
C THR A 76 5.80 4.72 12.13
N CYS A 77 6.68 5.03 11.17
CA CYS A 77 7.45 4.00 10.47
C CYS A 77 8.93 4.41 10.41
N PRO A 78 9.66 4.28 11.53
CA PRO A 78 11.07 4.69 11.59
C PRO A 78 11.98 3.79 10.75
N ASP A 79 11.54 2.57 10.42
CA ASP A 79 12.26 1.58 9.63
C ASP A 79 11.83 1.54 8.15
N CYS A 80 10.85 2.35 7.74
CA CYS A 80 10.38 2.38 6.36
C CYS A 80 11.48 2.83 5.40
N THR A 81 11.80 1.96 4.44
CA THR A 81 12.83 2.21 3.42
C THR A 81 12.38 1.71 2.07
N PHE A 82 12.45 2.57 1.06
CA PHE A 82 12.23 2.20 -0.33
C PHE A 82 13.50 1.59 -0.92
N ASP A 83 13.39 0.41 -1.54
CA ASP A 83 14.54 -0.32 -2.12
C ASP A 83 14.71 -0.15 -3.64
N GLY A 84 13.85 0.66 -4.27
CA GLY A 84 13.79 0.84 -5.72
C GLY A 84 12.56 0.19 -6.35
N THR A 85 11.87 -0.72 -5.66
CA THR A 85 10.64 -1.36 -6.15
C THR A 85 9.53 -1.39 -5.09
N VAL A 86 9.88 -1.75 -3.85
CA VAL A 86 8.93 -1.91 -2.75
C VAL A 86 9.30 -1.03 -1.54
N CYS A 87 8.31 -0.72 -0.70
CA CYS A 87 8.53 -0.09 0.59
C CYS A 87 8.67 -1.18 1.65
N ASN A 88 9.82 -1.24 2.32
CA ASN A 88 10.13 -2.23 3.34
C ASN A 88 10.02 -1.63 4.75
N SER A 89 9.45 -2.37 5.69
CA SER A 89 9.39 -2.10 7.12
C SER A 89 9.63 -3.41 7.89
N PRO A 90 10.89 -3.77 8.20
CA PRO A 90 11.21 -5.03 8.90
C PRO A 90 10.42 -5.28 10.18
N ALA A 91 10.01 -4.23 10.90
CA ALA A 91 9.23 -4.28 12.13
C ALA A 91 7.70 -4.32 11.90
N GLY A 92 7.25 -4.27 10.64
CA GLY A 92 5.85 -4.42 10.29
C GLY A 92 5.01 -3.19 10.65
N HIS A 93 5.36 -2.01 10.14
CA HIS A 93 4.59 -0.78 10.39
C HIS A 93 3.65 -0.42 9.23
N ILE A 94 3.64 -1.20 8.13
CA ILE A 94 2.83 -0.87 6.95
C ILE A 94 1.43 -1.45 7.11
N GLY A 95 0.42 -0.61 7.27
CA GLY A 95 -0.99 -1.04 7.24
C GLY A 95 -1.50 -1.25 5.82
N GLY A 96 -2.19 -2.37 5.54
CA GLY A 96 -2.69 -2.68 4.18
C GLY A 96 -3.64 -1.63 3.63
N ASP A 97 -4.68 -1.29 4.40
CA ASP A 97 -5.67 -0.27 4.00
C ASP A 97 -5.06 1.13 3.84
N GLU A 98 -4.05 1.44 4.65
CA GLU A 98 -3.36 2.73 4.59
C GLU A 98 -2.43 2.82 3.38
N MET A 99 -1.76 1.73 3.01
CA MET A 99 -0.98 1.67 1.78
C MET A 99 -1.89 1.80 0.55
N GLU A 100 -3.05 1.12 0.54
CA GLU A 100 -4.06 1.25 -0.51
C GLU A 100 -4.50 2.71 -0.69
N TYR A 101 -4.78 3.40 0.41
CA TYR A 101 -5.14 4.82 0.40
C TYR A 101 -4.02 5.69 -0.18
N TYR A 102 -2.77 5.55 0.28
CA TYR A 102 -1.66 6.35 -0.27
C TYR A 102 -1.44 6.08 -1.75
N CYS A 103 -1.47 4.81 -2.15
CA CYS A 103 -1.30 4.42 -3.55
C CYS A 103 -2.37 5.05 -4.44
N LYS A 104 -3.65 4.99 -4.06
CA LYS A 104 -4.76 5.47 -4.90
C LYS A 104 -5.00 6.96 -4.82
N GLU A 105 -5.12 7.48 -3.60
CA GLU A 105 -5.58 8.83 -3.38
C GLU A 105 -4.45 9.86 -3.47
N LEU A 106 -3.21 9.46 -3.15
CA LEU A 106 -2.07 10.39 -3.08
C LEU A 106 -1.02 10.17 -4.17
N CYS A 107 -0.83 8.93 -4.64
CA CYS A 107 0.29 8.56 -5.51
C CYS A 107 -0.13 8.06 -6.91
N GLY A 108 -1.42 8.07 -7.24
CA GLY A 108 -1.93 7.85 -8.60
C GLY A 108 -1.90 6.41 -9.12
N ALA A 109 -1.71 5.43 -8.25
CA ALA A 109 -1.84 4.01 -8.59
C ALA A 109 -3.30 3.55 -8.52
N GLN A 110 -3.60 2.34 -9.01
CA GLN A 110 -4.97 1.79 -8.96
C GLN A 110 -5.23 0.99 -7.67
N GLY A 111 -4.16 0.63 -6.96
CA GLY A 111 -4.22 -0.08 -5.68
C GLY A 111 -2.84 -0.38 -5.13
N SER A 112 -2.81 -1.28 -4.17
CA SER A 112 -1.61 -1.74 -3.47
C SER A 112 -1.61 -3.26 -3.31
N GLU A 113 -0.41 -3.82 -3.18
CA GLU A 113 -0.19 -5.20 -2.78
C GLU A 113 0.81 -5.19 -1.62
N ALA A 114 0.46 -5.88 -0.54
CA ALA A 114 1.30 -6.02 0.64
C ALA A 114 1.63 -7.51 0.85
N ASP A 115 2.78 -7.79 1.47
CA ASP A 115 3.15 -9.17 1.77
C ASP A 115 2.12 -9.83 2.70
N SER A 116 1.82 -11.10 2.51
CA SER A 116 0.98 -11.84 3.46
C SER A 116 1.65 -11.87 4.84
N GLY A 117 1.14 -11.06 5.77
CA GLY A 117 1.55 -11.00 7.17
C GLY A 117 1.02 -12.16 8.01
#